data_AF-A0A8T5AB68-F1
#
_entry.id   AF-A0A8T5AB68-F1
#
_cell.length_a   1.000
_cell.length_b   1.000
_cell.length_c   1.000
_cell.angle_alpha   90.00
_cell.angle_beta   90.00
_cell.angle_gamma   90.00
#
_symmetry.space_group_name_H-M   'P 1'
#
loop_
_entity.id
_entity.type
_entity.pdbx_description
1 polymer ?
#
loop_
_entity_poly.entity_id
_entity_poly.type
_entity_poly.pdbx_seq_one_letter_code
_entity_poly.pdbx_strand_id
1 'polypeptide(L)'
;MVEALSREEKLRFLEALDKDLEFRYAVAGYLGLSEIIKRLDSIETHILNLYEEQTKIWSEIHRLWENQNRLWEEVKALRENQEKLWEGQNRLWEEVRELREGQEKLWEGQNRLWEEVKALRETQEKLWEEVRALREGQEKLWEGQNRLWEEVKALRETQEKLWEGQNRLWEEVRELRRDQRRLRGSFEALGEALGATIEHYACGFVKILLDEMGYPDASVGRGFVLYRGTVYQVDIFCEDPLVVGEATLYLRDRDSAIKELEKLEARIKAAEENTGRKALLKILVLANAPSEVVEYLRDECSRRGIRLMIGRELELVT
;
A
#
# COMPACT_ATOMS: atom_id res chain seq x y z
N MET A 1 155.31 -49.38 -67.33
CA MET A 1 155.58 -48.06 -67.95
C MET A 1 155.03 -48.13 -69.34
N VAL A 2 154.01 -47.33 -69.65
CA VAL A 2 153.52 -47.17 -71.02
C VAL A 2 154.31 -46.00 -71.60
N GLU A 3 155.07 -46.23 -72.68
CA GLU A 3 155.73 -45.15 -73.42
C GLU A 3 154.66 -44.22 -73.99
N ALA A 4 154.81 -42.91 -73.79
CA ALA A 4 153.90 -41.94 -74.35
C ALA A 4 154.11 -41.84 -75.87
N LEU A 5 153.03 -41.85 -76.64
CA LEU A 5 153.04 -41.70 -78.10
C LEU A 5 153.81 -40.42 -78.52
N SER A 6 154.64 -40.53 -79.55
CA SER A 6 155.33 -39.41 -80.22
C SER A 6 154.33 -38.46 -80.91
N ARG A 7 154.79 -37.26 -81.32
CA ARG A 7 153.94 -36.25 -81.98
C ARG A 7 153.33 -36.77 -83.29
N GLU A 8 154.11 -37.53 -84.05
CA GLU A 8 153.70 -38.08 -85.36
C GLU A 8 152.66 -39.19 -85.18
N GLU A 9 152.82 -40.04 -84.17
CA GLU A 9 151.85 -41.10 -83.83
C GLU A 9 150.53 -40.53 -83.32
N LYS A 10 150.55 -39.44 -82.52
CA LYS A 10 149.33 -38.73 -82.11
C LYS A 10 148.57 -38.15 -83.29
N LEU A 11 149.28 -37.57 -84.28
CA LEU A 11 148.69 -37.04 -85.50
C LEU A 11 148.04 -38.15 -86.33
N ARG A 12 148.73 -39.28 -86.52
CA ARG A 12 148.17 -40.47 -87.19
C ARG A 12 146.96 -41.04 -86.46
N PHE A 13 146.98 -41.06 -85.12
CA PHE A 13 145.86 -41.53 -84.31
C PHE A 13 144.63 -40.62 -84.46
N LEU A 14 144.81 -39.30 -84.45
CA LEU A 14 143.74 -38.34 -84.68
C LEU A 14 143.20 -38.40 -86.12
N GLU A 15 144.07 -38.55 -87.13
CA GLU A 15 143.62 -38.76 -88.52
C GLU A 15 142.85 -40.08 -88.68
N ALA A 16 143.30 -41.16 -88.01
CA ALA A 16 142.58 -42.43 -88.03
C ALA A 16 141.22 -42.29 -87.32
N LEU A 17 141.16 -41.60 -86.18
CA LEU A 17 139.88 -41.24 -85.57
C LEU A 17 138.99 -40.43 -86.51
N ASP A 18 139.55 -39.53 -87.33
CA ASP A 18 138.75 -38.67 -88.22
C ASP A 18 138.27 -39.40 -89.50
N LYS A 19 139.10 -40.27 -90.08
CA LYS A 19 138.85 -40.88 -91.40
C LYS A 19 138.35 -42.33 -91.32
N ASP A 20 138.64 -43.07 -90.24
CA ASP A 20 138.26 -44.47 -90.06
C ASP A 20 137.12 -44.59 -89.02
N LEU A 21 135.92 -44.86 -89.53
CA LEU A 21 134.70 -44.97 -88.74
C LEU A 21 134.77 -46.17 -87.77
N GLU A 22 135.29 -47.31 -88.22
CA GLU A 22 135.37 -48.53 -87.42
C GLU A 22 136.37 -48.36 -86.28
N PHE A 23 137.53 -47.74 -86.56
CA PHE A 23 138.53 -47.40 -85.55
C PHE A 23 137.98 -46.38 -84.53
N ARG A 24 137.25 -45.34 -84.97
CA ARG A 24 136.60 -44.37 -84.08
C ARG A 24 135.62 -45.05 -83.12
N TYR A 25 134.78 -45.95 -83.62
CA TYR A 25 133.82 -46.68 -82.78
C TYR A 25 134.51 -47.68 -81.84
N ALA A 26 135.59 -48.35 -82.28
CA ALA A 26 136.38 -49.22 -81.41
C ALA A 26 137.03 -48.43 -80.25
N VAL A 27 137.65 -47.28 -80.55
CA VAL A 27 138.21 -46.38 -79.52
C VAL A 27 137.11 -45.83 -78.60
N ALA A 28 135.96 -45.44 -79.16
CA ALA A 28 134.80 -45.00 -78.38
C ALA A 28 134.29 -46.09 -77.42
N GLY A 29 134.28 -47.35 -77.87
CA GLY A 29 133.97 -48.52 -77.05
C GLY A 29 134.97 -48.72 -75.91
N TYR A 30 136.28 -48.70 -76.21
CA TYR A 30 137.35 -48.81 -75.20
C TYR A 30 137.36 -47.65 -74.18
N LEU A 31 136.98 -46.45 -74.61
CA LEU A 31 136.83 -45.27 -73.73
C LEU A 31 135.52 -45.28 -72.94
N GLY A 32 134.66 -46.29 -73.10
CA GLY A 32 133.39 -46.39 -72.39
C GLY A 32 132.30 -45.43 -72.88
N LEU A 33 132.45 -44.81 -74.06
CA LEU A 33 131.45 -43.90 -74.62
C LEU A 33 130.11 -44.60 -74.90
N SER A 34 130.13 -45.88 -75.27
CA SER A 34 128.90 -46.68 -75.42
C SER A 34 128.12 -46.85 -74.11
N GLU A 35 128.82 -46.95 -72.97
CA GLU A 35 128.20 -47.02 -71.64
C GLU A 35 127.65 -45.65 -71.23
N ILE A 36 128.35 -44.56 -71.58
CA ILE A 36 127.87 -43.20 -71.36
C ILE A 36 126.57 -42.95 -72.15
N ILE A 37 126.50 -43.34 -73.42
CA ILE A 37 125.29 -43.15 -74.25
C ILE A 37 124.10 -43.90 -73.63
N LYS A 38 124.28 -45.17 -73.23
CA LYS A 38 123.20 -45.92 -72.55
C LYS A 38 122.72 -45.25 -71.26
N ARG A 39 123.63 -44.67 -70.48
CA ARG A 39 123.27 -43.88 -69.28
C ARG A 39 122.52 -42.61 -69.66
N LEU A 40 122.91 -41.94 -70.74
CA LEU A 40 122.19 -40.76 -71.26
C LEU A 40 120.78 -41.13 -71.72
N ASP A 41 120.59 -42.23 -72.45
CA ASP A 41 119.27 -42.73 -72.86
C ASP A 41 118.40 -43.08 -71.63
N SER A 42 119.00 -43.71 -70.61
CA SER A 42 118.32 -44.01 -69.35
C SER A 42 117.95 -42.74 -68.59
N ILE A 43 118.83 -41.73 -68.56
CA ILE A 43 118.56 -40.43 -67.96
C ILE A 43 117.45 -39.71 -68.71
N GLU A 44 117.47 -39.70 -70.05
CA GLU A 44 116.41 -39.13 -70.88
C GLU A 44 115.06 -39.79 -70.57
N THR A 45 115.03 -41.13 -70.48
CA THR A 45 113.83 -41.88 -70.10
C THR A 45 113.33 -41.49 -68.71
N HIS A 46 114.22 -41.38 -67.71
CA HIS A 46 113.84 -40.94 -66.36
C HIS A 46 113.33 -39.49 -66.35
N ILE A 47 113.94 -38.60 -67.13
CA ILE A 47 113.50 -37.21 -67.27
C ILE A 47 112.08 -37.16 -67.86
N LEU A 48 111.80 -37.93 -68.91
CA LEU A 48 110.46 -38.01 -69.50
C LEU A 48 109.42 -38.54 -68.50
N ASN A 49 109.75 -39.61 -67.76
CA ASN A 49 108.86 -40.14 -66.71
C ASN A 49 108.60 -39.10 -65.61
N LEU A 50 109.63 -38.36 -65.17
CA LEU A 50 109.46 -37.28 -64.19
C LEU A 50 108.56 -36.16 -64.73
N TYR A 51 108.66 -35.80 -66.01
CA TYR A 51 107.75 -34.83 -66.62
C TYR A 51 106.31 -35.32 -66.65
N GLU A 52 106.08 -36.60 -66.97
CA GLU A 52 104.74 -37.19 -66.92
C GLU A 52 104.17 -37.21 -65.50
N GLU A 53 104.97 -37.59 -64.50
CA GLU A 53 104.58 -37.56 -63.09
C GLU A 53 104.27 -36.14 -62.61
N GLN A 54 105.11 -35.15 -62.95
CA GLN A 54 104.84 -33.74 -62.65
C GLN A 54 103.53 -33.28 -63.29
N THR A 55 103.27 -33.68 -64.54
CA THR A 55 102.02 -33.33 -65.23
C THR A 55 100.80 -33.92 -64.51
N LYS A 56 100.89 -35.17 -64.05
CA LYS A 56 99.84 -35.80 -63.24
C LYS A 56 99.63 -35.06 -61.93
N ILE A 57 100.70 -34.73 -61.21
CA ILE A 57 100.63 -33.97 -59.94
C ILE A 57 99.96 -32.61 -60.16
N TRP A 58 100.32 -31.87 -61.21
CA TRP A 58 99.68 -30.59 -61.54
C TRP A 58 98.18 -30.75 -61.83
N SER A 59 97.77 -31.82 -62.50
CA SER A 59 96.36 -32.11 -62.75
C SER A 59 95.58 -32.43 -61.46
N GLU A 60 96.20 -33.14 -60.52
CA GLU A 60 95.62 -33.42 -59.20
C GLU A 60 95.51 -32.17 -58.35
N ILE A 61 96.57 -31.34 -58.34
CA ILE A 61 96.55 -30.02 -57.68
C ILE A 61 95.41 -29.17 -58.24
N HIS A 62 95.22 -29.14 -59.55
CA HIS A 62 94.13 -28.37 -60.17
C HIS A 62 92.75 -28.87 -59.71
N ARG A 63 92.52 -30.19 -59.70
CA ARG A 63 91.29 -30.79 -59.17
C ARG A 63 91.06 -30.49 -57.69
N LEU A 64 92.13 -30.48 -56.88
CA LEU A 64 92.02 -30.11 -55.47
C LEU A 64 91.60 -28.65 -55.31
N TRP A 65 92.12 -27.74 -56.13
CA TRP A 65 91.70 -26.34 -56.14
C TRP A 65 90.23 -26.17 -56.54
N GLU A 66 89.77 -26.87 -57.57
CA GLU A 66 88.35 -26.86 -57.98
C GLU A 66 87.44 -27.36 -56.85
N ASN A 67 87.81 -28.50 -56.22
CA ASN A 67 87.06 -29.03 -55.09
C ASN A 67 87.07 -28.08 -53.89
N GLN A 68 88.21 -27.44 -53.59
CA GLN A 68 88.32 -26.48 -52.51
C GLN A 68 87.44 -25.26 -52.76
N ASN A 69 87.39 -24.75 -53.99
CA ASN A 69 86.49 -23.65 -54.36
C ASN A 69 85.02 -24.04 -54.20
N ARG A 70 84.63 -25.26 -54.63
CA ARG A 70 83.25 -25.74 -54.44
C ARG A 70 82.89 -25.85 -52.95
N LEU A 71 83.80 -26.35 -52.11
CA LEU A 71 83.59 -26.40 -50.66
C LEU A 71 83.43 -24.99 -50.06
N TRP A 72 84.18 -23.99 -50.54
CA TRP A 72 84.01 -22.61 -50.10
C TRP A 72 82.64 -22.04 -50.47
N GLU A 73 82.13 -22.34 -51.65
CA GLU A 73 80.77 -21.95 -52.07
C GLU A 73 79.70 -22.62 -51.20
N GLU A 74 79.83 -23.92 -50.93
CA GLU A 74 78.92 -24.65 -50.04
C GLU A 74 78.94 -24.08 -48.61
N VAL A 75 80.13 -23.80 -48.06
CA VAL A 75 80.28 -23.16 -46.73
C VAL A 75 79.63 -21.78 -46.70
N LYS A 76 79.77 -20.99 -47.78
CA LYS A 76 79.12 -19.69 -47.89
C LYS A 76 77.60 -19.82 -47.90
N ALA A 77 77.05 -20.73 -48.71
CA ALA A 77 75.61 -20.99 -48.76
C ALA A 77 75.06 -21.49 -47.42
N LEU A 78 75.81 -22.33 -46.70
CA LEU A 78 75.46 -22.78 -45.35
C LEU A 78 75.39 -21.62 -44.36
N ARG A 79 76.34 -20.67 -44.41
CA ARG A 79 76.31 -19.46 -43.57
C ARG A 79 75.10 -18.58 -43.86
N GLU A 80 74.79 -18.35 -45.14
CA GLU A 80 73.60 -17.58 -45.54
C GLU A 80 72.30 -18.26 -45.06
N ASN A 81 72.23 -19.59 -45.12
CA ASN A 81 71.07 -20.33 -44.59
C ASN A 81 70.99 -20.28 -43.07
N GLN A 82 72.13 -20.34 -42.36
CA GLN A 82 72.16 -20.15 -40.91
C GLN A 82 71.67 -18.77 -40.51
N GLU A 83 72.07 -17.72 -41.23
CA GLU A 83 71.61 -16.34 -40.98
C GLU A 83 70.09 -16.22 -41.15
N LYS A 84 69.52 -16.79 -42.22
CA LYS A 84 68.06 -16.84 -42.42
C LYS A 84 67.32 -17.60 -41.32
N LEU A 85 67.91 -18.69 -40.81
CA LEU A 85 67.35 -19.43 -39.68
C LEU A 85 67.36 -18.59 -38.39
N TRP A 86 68.43 -17.85 -38.13
CA TRP A 86 68.50 -16.93 -37.00
C TRP A 86 67.46 -15.81 -37.10
N GLU A 87 67.29 -15.21 -38.27
CA GLU A 87 66.23 -14.23 -38.52
C GLU A 87 64.83 -14.81 -38.28
N GLY A 88 64.56 -16.01 -38.80
CA GLY A 88 63.30 -16.70 -38.58
C GLY A 88 63.05 -17.02 -37.10
N GLN A 89 64.09 -17.44 -36.38
CA GLN A 89 64.01 -17.70 -34.95
C GLN A 89 63.71 -16.42 -34.15
N ASN A 90 64.34 -15.30 -34.50
CA ASN A 90 64.08 -14.01 -33.85
C ASN A 90 62.63 -13.56 -34.07
N ARG A 91 62.09 -13.69 -35.29
CA ARG A 91 60.67 -13.40 -35.57
C ARG A 91 59.73 -14.26 -34.75
N LEU A 92 60.01 -15.56 -34.63
CA LEU A 92 59.20 -16.45 -33.78
C LEU A 92 59.25 -16.04 -32.30
N TRP A 93 60.40 -15.58 -31.81
CA TRP A 93 60.49 -15.06 -30.44
C TRP A 93 59.67 -13.79 -30.24
N GLU A 94 59.65 -12.89 -31.22
CA GLU A 94 58.80 -11.69 -31.20
C GLU A 94 57.31 -12.05 -31.19
N GLU A 95 56.88 -12.96 -32.08
CA GLU A 95 55.48 -13.44 -32.12
C GLU A 95 55.07 -14.12 -30.79
N VAL A 96 55.93 -14.96 -30.23
CA VAL A 96 55.69 -15.60 -28.92
C VAL A 96 55.56 -14.57 -27.80
N ARG A 97 56.34 -13.48 -27.86
CA ARG A 97 56.25 -12.39 -26.89
C ARG A 97 54.92 -11.65 -27.03
N GLU A 98 54.51 -11.29 -28.25
CA GLU A 98 53.22 -10.64 -28.50
C GLU A 98 52.04 -11.51 -28.06
N LEU A 99 52.11 -12.82 -28.30
CA LEU A 99 51.10 -13.78 -27.83
C LEU A 99 51.01 -13.82 -26.30
N ARG A 100 52.15 -13.77 -25.59
CA ARG A 100 52.16 -13.71 -24.13
C ARG A 100 51.54 -12.41 -23.60
N GLU A 101 51.89 -11.28 -24.20
CA GLU A 101 51.29 -9.98 -23.84
C GLU A 101 49.78 -9.96 -24.13
N GLY A 102 49.34 -10.57 -25.24
CA GLY A 102 47.93 -10.75 -25.54
C GLY A 102 47.20 -11.64 -24.53
N GLN A 103 47.82 -12.75 -24.11
CA GLN A 103 47.28 -13.62 -23.06
C GLN A 103 47.14 -12.88 -21.73
N GLU A 104 48.14 -12.10 -21.32
CA GLU A 104 48.09 -11.33 -20.07
C GLU A 104 46.93 -10.33 -20.07
N LYS A 105 46.72 -9.59 -21.17
CA LYS A 105 45.57 -8.68 -21.32
C LYS A 105 44.23 -9.42 -21.25
N LEU A 106 44.14 -10.62 -21.81
CA LEU A 106 42.93 -11.44 -21.70
C LEU A 106 42.66 -11.88 -20.26
N TRP A 107 43.71 -12.28 -19.53
CA TRP A 107 43.61 -12.62 -18.11
C TRP A 107 43.15 -11.43 -17.26
N GLU A 108 43.70 -10.23 -17.49
CA GLU A 108 43.26 -9.01 -16.83
C GLU A 108 41.78 -8.69 -17.14
N GLY A 109 41.38 -8.81 -18.41
CA GLY A 109 40.00 -8.62 -18.82
C GLY A 109 39.05 -9.64 -18.18
N GLN A 110 39.46 -10.90 -18.08
CA GLN A 110 38.68 -11.95 -17.43
C GLN A 110 38.53 -11.69 -15.92
N ASN A 111 39.59 -11.23 -15.24
CA ASN A 111 39.53 -10.87 -13.82
C ASN A 111 38.57 -9.70 -13.58
N ARG A 112 38.61 -8.66 -14.43
CA ARG A 112 37.66 -7.54 -14.36
C ARG A 112 36.21 -8.00 -14.52
N LEU A 113 35.94 -8.87 -15.49
CA LEU A 113 34.60 -9.44 -15.68
C LEU A 113 34.15 -10.25 -14.45
N TRP A 114 35.06 -10.99 -13.81
CA TRP A 114 34.75 -11.70 -12.57
C TRP A 114 34.38 -10.75 -11.43
N GLU A 115 35.09 -9.64 -11.27
CA GLU A 115 34.78 -8.60 -10.29
C GLU A 115 33.41 -7.96 -10.56
N GLU A 116 33.10 -7.62 -11.81
CA GLU A 116 31.79 -7.08 -12.21
C GLU A 116 30.66 -8.08 -11.93
N VAL A 117 30.84 -9.36 -12.29
CA VAL A 117 29.87 -10.42 -12.00
C VAL A 117 29.64 -10.57 -10.50
N LYS A 118 30.70 -10.48 -9.69
CA LYS A 118 30.58 -10.53 -8.23
C LYS A 118 29.80 -9.34 -7.69
N ALA A 119 30.10 -8.12 -8.14
CA ALA A 119 29.38 -6.91 -7.76
C ALA A 119 27.88 -6.95 -8.16
N LEU A 120 27.59 -7.50 -9.35
CA LEU A 120 26.21 -7.72 -9.80
C LEU A 120 25.46 -8.71 -8.90
N ARG A 121 26.12 -9.80 -8.47
CA ARG A 121 25.52 -10.75 -7.52
C ARG A 121 25.23 -10.12 -6.17
N GLU A 122 26.17 -9.36 -5.61
CA GLU A 122 25.96 -8.63 -4.35
C GLU A 122 24.80 -7.62 -4.45
N THR A 123 24.68 -6.94 -5.59
CA THR A 123 23.56 -6.02 -5.85
C THR A 123 22.23 -6.78 -5.97
N GLN A 124 22.24 -7.94 -6.63
CA GLN A 124 21.05 -8.78 -6.76
C GLN A 124 20.58 -9.32 -5.39
N GLU A 125 21.51 -9.70 -4.51
CA GLU A 125 21.18 -10.12 -3.15
C GLU A 125 20.49 -9.01 -2.35
N LYS A 126 21.02 -7.78 -2.39
CA LYS A 126 20.38 -6.61 -1.76
C LYS A 126 18.98 -6.35 -2.31
N LEU A 127 18.80 -6.44 -3.64
CA LEU A 127 17.49 -6.30 -4.26
C LEU A 127 16.50 -7.35 -3.74
N TRP A 128 16.94 -8.60 -3.56
CA TRP A 128 16.10 -9.65 -2.99
C TRP A 128 15.70 -9.38 -1.55
N GLU A 129 16.61 -8.83 -0.74
CA GLU A 129 16.30 -8.40 0.63
C GLU A 129 15.25 -7.28 0.65
N GLU A 130 15.39 -6.26 -0.21
CA GLU A 130 14.41 -5.19 -0.34
C GLU A 130 13.03 -5.71 -0.77
N VAL A 131 12.99 -6.61 -1.76
CA VAL A 131 11.75 -7.25 -2.22
C VAL A 131 11.09 -8.05 -1.08
N ARG A 132 11.87 -8.73 -0.24
CA ARG A 132 11.35 -9.46 0.93
C ARG A 132 10.77 -8.48 1.94
N ALA A 133 11.47 -7.39 2.27
CA ALA A 133 10.99 -6.37 3.19
C ALA A 133 9.69 -5.70 2.69
N LEU A 134 9.59 -5.43 1.38
CA LEU A 134 8.36 -4.89 0.77
C LEU A 134 7.18 -5.88 0.90
N ARG A 135 7.43 -7.18 0.70
CA ARG A 135 6.38 -8.21 0.89
C ARG A 135 5.90 -8.28 2.33
N GLU A 136 6.82 -8.26 3.30
CA GLU A 136 6.47 -8.23 4.73
C GLU A 136 5.67 -6.96 5.09
N GLY A 137 6.05 -5.81 4.51
CA GLY A 137 5.31 -4.55 4.66
C GLY A 137 3.89 -4.63 4.09
N GLN A 138 3.71 -5.24 2.93
CA GLN A 138 2.39 -5.47 2.33
C GLN A 138 1.51 -6.39 3.18
N GLU A 139 2.08 -7.45 3.76
CA GLU A 139 1.35 -8.37 4.63
C GLU A 139 0.84 -7.66 5.89
N LYS A 140 1.68 -6.85 6.55
CA LYS A 140 1.28 -6.02 7.70
C LYS A 140 0.18 -5.02 7.36
N LEU A 141 0.25 -4.40 6.18
CA LEU A 141 -0.82 -3.51 5.71
C LEU A 141 -2.14 -4.27 5.52
N TRP A 142 -2.08 -5.48 4.98
CA TRP A 142 -3.25 -6.31 4.77
C TRP A 142 -3.88 -6.75 6.10
N GLU A 143 -3.06 -7.15 7.08
CA GLU A 143 -3.51 -7.41 8.45
C GLU A 143 -4.17 -6.19 9.10
N GLY A 144 -3.55 -5.01 8.97
CA GLY A 144 -4.11 -3.76 9.47
C GLY A 144 -5.44 -3.41 8.82
N GLN A 145 -5.58 -3.63 7.51
CA GLN A 145 -6.82 -3.40 6.79
C GLN A 145 -7.94 -4.37 7.22
N ASN A 146 -7.61 -5.64 7.49
CA ASN A 146 -8.58 -6.59 8.01
C ASN A 146 -9.07 -6.21 9.41
N ARG A 147 -8.19 -5.76 10.30
CA ARG A 147 -8.58 -5.25 11.63
C ARG A 147 -9.53 -4.05 11.53
N LEU A 148 -9.23 -3.10 10.63
CA LEU A 148 -10.14 -1.97 10.39
C LEU A 148 -11.51 -2.43 9.88
N TRP A 149 -11.56 -3.44 9.02
CA TRP A 149 -12.83 -4.02 8.57
C TRP A 149 -13.63 -4.65 9.70
N GLU A 150 -12.96 -5.37 10.61
CA GLU A 150 -13.59 -5.93 11.82
C GLU A 150 -14.13 -4.83 12.74
N GLU A 151 -13.36 -3.78 12.99
CA GLU A 151 -13.80 -2.62 13.78
C GLU A 151 -15.01 -1.92 13.14
N VAL A 152 -14.99 -1.69 11.83
CA VAL A 152 -16.12 -1.10 11.09
C VAL A 152 -17.35 -1.99 11.20
N LYS A 153 -17.20 -3.31 11.13
CA LYS A 153 -18.30 -4.25 11.30
C LYS A 153 -18.89 -4.17 12.71
N ALA A 154 -18.05 -4.18 13.74
CA ALA A 154 -18.49 -4.04 15.13
C ALA A 154 -19.20 -2.71 15.41
N LEU A 155 -18.70 -1.61 14.82
CA LEU A 155 -19.36 -0.30 14.89
C LEU A 155 -20.75 -0.32 14.24
N ARG A 156 -20.90 -0.97 13.08
CA ARG A 156 -22.21 -1.12 12.42
C ARG A 156 -23.19 -1.93 13.28
N GLU A 157 -22.75 -3.04 13.85
CA GLU A 157 -23.58 -3.85 14.77
C GLU A 157 -24.00 -3.06 16.02
N THR A 158 -23.10 -2.22 16.54
CA THR A 158 -23.40 -1.35 17.69
C THR A 158 -24.40 -0.26 17.31
N GLN A 159 -24.26 0.34 16.13
CA GLN A 159 -25.24 1.30 15.62
C GLN A 159 -26.62 0.67 15.46
N GLU A 160 -26.71 -0.53 14.91
CA GLU A 160 -27.99 -1.24 14.74
C GLU A 160 -28.69 -1.46 16.09
N LYS A 161 -27.95 -1.90 17.12
CA LYS A 161 -28.49 -2.04 18.49
C LYS A 161 -28.96 -0.71 19.09
N LEU A 162 -28.25 0.39 18.82
CA LEU A 162 -28.68 1.73 19.26
C LEU A 162 -29.99 2.14 18.57
N TRP A 163 -30.13 1.86 17.28
CA TRP A 163 -31.37 2.10 16.53
C TRP A 163 -32.54 1.28 17.08
N GLU A 164 -32.33 0.00 17.37
CA GLU A 164 -33.34 -0.85 18.02
C GLU A 164 -33.75 -0.30 19.40
N GLY A 165 -32.76 0.08 20.23
CA GLY A 165 -33.02 0.69 21.54
C GLY A 165 -33.79 2.00 21.43
N GLN A 166 -33.45 2.85 20.46
CA GLN A 166 -34.16 4.10 20.21
C GLN A 166 -35.60 3.86 19.77
N ASN A 167 -35.85 2.86 18.92
CA ASN A 167 -37.21 2.48 18.51
C ASN A 167 -38.05 1.99 19.70
N ARG A 168 -37.48 1.16 20.59
CA ARG A 168 -38.16 0.73 21.82
C ARG A 168 -38.53 1.91 22.72
N LEU A 169 -37.61 2.86 22.92
CA LEU A 169 -37.90 4.09 23.67
C LEU A 169 -39.03 4.90 23.03
N TRP A 170 -39.08 5.00 21.70
CA TRP A 170 -40.19 5.67 21.01
C TRP A 170 -41.53 4.96 21.23
N GLU A 171 -41.55 3.63 21.26
CA GLU A 171 -42.74 2.84 21.57
C GLU A 171 -43.20 3.06 23.01
N GLU A 172 -42.29 2.99 23.99
CA GLU A 172 -42.57 3.27 25.40
C GLU A 172 -43.11 4.69 25.60
N VAL A 173 -42.50 5.70 24.96
CA VAL A 173 -42.98 7.08 25.01
C VAL A 173 -44.38 7.22 24.39
N ARG A 174 -44.69 6.46 23.33
CA ARG A 174 -46.03 6.45 22.73
C ARG A 174 -47.05 5.82 23.67
N GLU A 175 -46.72 4.72 24.34
CA GLU A 175 -47.58 4.09 25.36
C GLU A 175 -47.82 5.01 26.55
N LEU A 176 -46.77 5.62 27.11
CA LEU A 176 -46.90 6.60 28.19
C LEU A 176 -47.82 7.76 27.80
N ARG A 177 -47.72 8.26 26.55
CA ARG A 177 -48.65 9.30 26.04
C ARG A 177 -50.09 8.78 25.90
N ARG A 178 -50.31 7.49 25.59
CA ARG A 178 -51.66 6.89 25.57
C ARG A 178 -52.22 6.80 26.98
N ASP A 179 -51.43 6.31 27.94
CA ASP A 179 -51.85 6.18 29.33
C ASP A 179 -52.12 7.54 29.97
N GLN A 180 -51.29 8.54 29.70
CA GLN A 180 -51.53 9.92 30.15
C GLN A 180 -52.86 10.47 29.61
N ARG A 181 -53.20 10.20 28.35
CA ARG A 181 -54.51 10.60 27.77
C ARG A 181 -55.67 9.86 28.42
N ARG A 182 -55.53 8.56 28.68
CA ARG A 182 -56.55 7.76 29.38
C ARG A 182 -56.78 8.28 30.80
N LEU A 183 -55.70 8.49 31.56
CA LEU A 183 -55.78 9.05 32.91
C LEU A 183 -56.48 10.40 32.92
N ARG A 184 -56.11 11.30 31.99
CA ARG A 184 -56.78 12.59 31.85
C ARG A 184 -58.28 12.43 31.58
N GLY A 185 -58.68 11.56 30.66
CA GLY A 185 -60.08 11.28 30.38
C GLY A 185 -60.83 10.70 31.59
N SER A 186 -60.19 9.81 32.37
CA SER A 186 -60.76 9.29 33.62
C SER A 186 -60.95 10.38 34.67
N PHE A 187 -60.00 11.33 34.81
CA PHE A 187 -60.15 12.47 35.72
C PHE A 187 -61.25 13.44 35.28
N GLU A 188 -61.38 13.68 33.98
CA GLU A 188 -62.47 14.49 33.42
C GLU A 188 -63.84 13.83 33.71
N ALA A 189 -63.99 12.53 33.45
CA ALA A 189 -65.20 11.77 33.75
C ALA A 189 -65.53 11.71 35.26
N LEU A 190 -64.52 11.55 36.12
CA LEU A 190 -64.71 11.62 37.58
C LEU A 190 -65.18 13.01 38.02
N GLY A 191 -64.62 14.07 37.42
CA GLY A 191 -65.05 15.45 37.66
C GLY A 191 -66.54 15.65 37.30
N GLU A 192 -66.96 15.18 36.13
CA GLU A 192 -68.36 15.25 35.69
C GLU A 192 -69.30 14.45 36.61
N ALA A 193 -68.91 13.23 36.98
CA ALA A 193 -69.70 12.37 37.87
C ALA A 193 -69.90 13.03 39.25
N LEU A 194 -68.82 13.55 39.85
CA LEU A 194 -68.92 14.27 41.12
C LEU A 194 -69.82 15.51 40.98
N GLY A 195 -69.76 16.24 39.87
CA GLY A 195 -70.61 17.41 39.62
C GLY A 195 -72.09 17.04 39.64
N ALA A 196 -72.45 16.01 38.87
CA ALA A 196 -73.81 15.49 38.83
C ALA A 196 -74.31 15.01 40.20
N THR A 197 -73.45 14.38 41.02
CA THR A 197 -73.85 13.96 42.37
C THR A 197 -74.18 15.12 43.29
N ILE A 198 -73.42 16.21 43.26
CA ILE A 198 -73.71 17.39 44.09
C ILE A 198 -75.02 18.03 43.67
N GLU A 199 -75.25 18.17 42.36
CA GLU A 199 -76.51 18.67 41.84
C GLU A 199 -77.70 17.83 42.33
N HIS A 200 -77.55 16.50 42.35
CA HIS A 200 -78.58 15.59 42.85
C HIS A 200 -78.84 15.76 44.35
N TYR A 201 -77.78 15.81 45.17
CA TYR A 201 -77.92 16.04 46.63
C TYR A 201 -78.53 17.41 46.94
N ALA A 202 -78.12 18.44 46.20
CA ALA A 202 -78.65 19.78 46.31
C ALA A 202 -80.15 19.81 46.01
N CYS A 203 -80.59 19.21 44.90
CA CYS A 203 -82.01 19.12 44.57
C CYS A 203 -82.80 18.41 45.68
N GLY A 204 -82.28 17.30 46.23
CA GLY A 204 -82.91 16.57 47.33
C GLY A 204 -83.06 17.41 48.61
N PHE A 205 -82.00 18.12 49.01
CA PHE A 205 -82.03 19.01 50.18
C PHE A 205 -83.04 20.15 49.99
N VAL A 206 -83.04 20.77 48.82
CA VAL A 206 -83.96 21.87 48.50
C VAL A 206 -85.41 21.39 48.48
N LYS A 207 -85.66 20.17 48.03
CA LYS A 207 -87.00 19.56 48.10
C LYS A 207 -87.50 19.42 49.55
N ILE A 208 -86.66 18.93 50.45
CA ILE A 208 -86.99 18.81 51.89
C ILE A 208 -87.29 20.20 52.48
N LEU A 209 -86.45 21.19 52.13
CA LEU A 209 -86.63 22.55 52.60
C LEU A 209 -87.93 23.19 52.10
N LEU A 210 -88.34 22.92 50.86
CA LEU A 210 -89.62 23.38 50.32
C LEU A 210 -90.81 22.69 51.01
N ASP A 211 -90.69 21.41 51.31
CA ASP A 211 -91.71 20.65 52.06
C ASP A 211 -91.94 21.26 53.45
N GLU A 212 -90.86 21.53 54.20
CA GLU A 212 -90.92 22.22 55.51
C GLU A 212 -91.52 23.64 55.42
N MET A 213 -91.32 24.32 54.28
CA MET A 213 -91.92 25.64 54.00
C MET A 213 -93.40 25.57 53.60
N GLY A 214 -94.01 24.38 53.55
CA GLY A 214 -95.42 24.18 53.22
C GLY A 214 -95.70 23.89 51.75
N TYR A 215 -94.69 23.47 50.99
CA TYR A 215 -94.82 23.08 49.57
C TYR A 215 -94.49 21.59 49.36
N PRO A 216 -95.31 20.66 49.87
CA PRO A 216 -95.03 19.22 49.84
C PRO A 216 -94.99 18.65 48.40
N ASP A 217 -95.72 19.28 47.48
CA ASP A 217 -95.82 18.86 46.07
C ASP A 217 -94.74 19.50 45.17
N ALA A 218 -93.78 20.24 45.74
CA ALA A 218 -92.72 20.90 44.97
C ALA A 218 -91.83 19.87 44.24
N SER A 219 -91.68 20.09 42.93
CA SER A 219 -90.82 19.26 42.08
C SER A 219 -89.50 19.97 41.83
N VAL A 220 -88.44 19.52 42.52
CA VAL A 220 -87.09 20.07 42.40
C VAL A 220 -86.22 19.13 41.56
N GLY A 221 -85.61 19.67 40.51
CA GLY A 221 -84.67 18.94 39.67
C GLY A 221 -83.93 19.88 38.73
N ARG A 222 -83.20 19.33 37.74
CA ARG A 222 -82.62 20.15 36.68
C ARG A 222 -83.74 20.72 35.79
N GLY A 223 -83.65 22.02 35.52
CA GLY A 223 -84.61 22.74 34.69
C GLY A 223 -83.99 23.36 33.46
N PHE A 224 -84.81 23.68 32.47
CA PHE A 224 -84.42 24.47 31.31
C PHE A 224 -85.32 25.69 31.20
N VAL A 225 -84.70 26.86 31.08
CA VAL A 225 -85.38 28.14 31.01
C VAL A 225 -85.04 28.81 29.68
N LEU A 226 -86.05 29.14 28.88
CA LEU A 226 -85.87 29.88 27.63
C LEU A 226 -85.99 31.39 27.88
N TYR A 227 -84.90 32.12 27.63
CA TYR A 227 -84.88 33.57 27.81
C TYR A 227 -84.22 34.26 26.62
N ARG A 228 -84.97 35.15 25.95
CA ARG A 228 -84.52 35.94 24.78
C ARG A 228 -83.82 35.12 23.68
N GLY A 229 -84.31 33.90 23.44
CA GLY A 229 -83.74 32.99 22.43
C GLY A 229 -82.53 32.17 22.91
N THR A 230 -82.12 32.31 24.18
CA THR A 230 -81.08 31.51 24.81
C THR A 230 -81.72 30.52 25.80
N VAL A 231 -81.33 29.25 25.73
CA VAL A 231 -81.75 28.23 26.70
C VAL A 231 -80.72 28.19 27.83
N TYR A 232 -81.17 28.45 29.05
CA TYR A 232 -80.39 28.32 30.27
C TYR A 232 -80.73 26.98 30.92
N GLN A 233 -79.74 26.12 31.08
CA GLN A 233 -79.85 24.97 31.99
C GLN A 233 -79.64 25.49 33.41
N VAL A 234 -80.53 25.11 34.33
CA VAL A 234 -80.47 25.46 35.75
C VAL A 234 -80.30 24.17 36.53
N ASP A 235 -79.27 24.13 37.39
CA ASP A 235 -78.87 22.90 38.08
C ASP A 235 -79.91 22.47 39.11
N ILE A 236 -80.47 23.44 39.84
CA ILE A 236 -81.52 23.25 40.84
C ILE A 236 -82.69 24.15 40.47
N PHE A 237 -83.80 23.57 40.04
CA PHE A 237 -84.95 24.31 39.56
C PHE A 237 -86.25 23.74 40.10
N CYS A 238 -87.16 24.63 40.49
CA CYS A 238 -88.55 24.34 40.77
C CYS A 238 -89.37 25.49 40.18
N GLU A 239 -90.46 25.20 39.47
CA GLU A 239 -91.30 26.24 38.84
C GLU A 239 -92.36 26.80 39.80
N ASP A 240 -92.87 25.94 40.69
CA ASP A 240 -93.91 26.28 41.67
C ASP A 240 -93.64 25.62 43.04
N PRO A 241 -93.15 26.38 44.05
CA PRO A 241 -92.74 27.77 43.98
C PRO A 241 -91.42 27.95 43.20
N LEU A 242 -91.18 29.13 42.64
CA LEU A 242 -89.98 29.37 41.81
C LEU A 242 -88.71 29.26 42.65
N VAL A 243 -87.88 28.25 42.39
CA VAL A 243 -86.55 28.07 42.96
C VAL A 243 -85.54 27.98 41.84
N VAL A 244 -84.44 28.70 41.99
CA VAL A 244 -83.35 28.71 41.03
C VAL A 244 -82.04 28.58 41.79
N GLY A 245 -81.23 27.60 41.42
CA GLY A 245 -79.94 27.40 42.04
C GLY A 245 -78.88 26.84 41.11
N GLU A 246 -77.64 27.10 41.53
CA GLU A 246 -76.41 26.66 40.91
C GLU A 246 -75.70 25.71 41.86
N ALA A 247 -75.12 24.64 41.35
CA ALA A 247 -74.28 23.74 42.13
C ALA A 247 -72.89 23.65 41.54
N THR A 248 -71.87 23.97 42.34
CA THR A 248 -70.47 23.98 41.94
C THR A 248 -69.64 23.09 42.86
N LEU A 249 -68.77 22.28 42.26
CA LEU A 249 -67.88 21.36 42.98
C LEU A 249 -66.80 22.10 43.79
N TYR A 250 -66.04 22.97 43.13
CA TYR A 250 -64.89 23.61 43.73
C TYR A 250 -64.63 24.98 43.14
N LEU A 251 -64.45 25.96 44.01
CA LEU A 251 -64.05 27.32 43.64
C LEU A 251 -62.64 27.57 44.17
N ARG A 252 -61.71 27.85 43.25
CA ARG A 252 -60.27 27.99 43.55
C ARG A 252 -59.90 29.33 44.14
N ASP A 253 -60.57 30.38 43.67
CA ASP A 253 -60.24 31.77 43.93
C ASP A 253 -61.49 32.66 43.87
N ARG A 254 -61.32 33.93 44.26
CA ARG A 254 -62.40 34.91 44.30
C ARG A 254 -62.99 35.21 42.92
N ASP A 255 -62.17 35.22 41.87
CA ASP A 255 -62.63 35.46 40.50
C ASP A 255 -63.57 34.35 40.01
N SER A 256 -63.23 33.09 40.33
CA SER A 256 -64.07 31.94 40.06
C SER A 256 -65.41 32.04 40.79
N ALA A 257 -65.38 32.51 42.04
CA ALA A 257 -66.59 32.72 42.83
C ALA A 257 -67.47 33.84 42.28
N ILE A 258 -66.88 34.95 41.82
CA ILE A 258 -67.61 36.04 41.15
C ILE A 258 -68.33 35.53 39.90
N LYS A 259 -67.62 34.75 39.06
CA LYS A 259 -68.20 34.20 37.83
C LYS A 259 -69.39 33.27 38.10
N GLU A 260 -69.29 32.41 39.10
CA GLU A 260 -70.43 31.54 39.46
C GLU A 260 -71.62 32.32 40.03
N LEU A 261 -71.37 33.39 40.80
CA LEU A 261 -72.45 34.28 41.24
C LEU A 261 -73.13 34.99 40.07
N GLU A 262 -72.37 35.56 39.14
CA GLU A 262 -72.89 36.22 37.94
C GLU A 262 -73.73 35.25 37.08
N LYS A 263 -73.27 34.00 36.96
CA LYS A 263 -73.97 32.95 36.22
C LYS A 263 -75.29 32.59 36.88
N LEU A 264 -75.29 32.40 38.21
CA LEU A 264 -76.52 32.16 38.97
C LEU A 264 -77.50 33.32 38.82
N GLU A 265 -77.03 34.57 38.91
CA GLU A 265 -77.88 35.75 38.72
C GLU A 265 -78.51 35.83 37.33
N ALA A 266 -77.73 35.53 36.28
CA ALA A 266 -78.26 35.48 34.93
C ALA A 266 -79.37 34.42 34.80
N ARG A 267 -79.18 33.23 35.40
CA ARG A 267 -80.17 32.14 35.44
C ARG A 267 -81.42 32.52 36.23
N ILE A 268 -81.26 33.18 37.39
CA ILE A 268 -82.38 33.69 38.20
C ILE A 268 -83.19 34.68 37.38
N LYS A 269 -82.54 35.68 36.78
CA LYS A 269 -83.23 36.69 35.98
C LYS A 269 -84.00 36.07 34.81
N ALA A 270 -83.36 35.14 34.11
CA ALA A 270 -84.01 34.40 33.03
C ALA A 270 -85.24 33.63 33.52
N ALA A 271 -85.14 32.95 34.66
CA ALA A 271 -86.22 32.15 35.23
C ALA A 271 -87.38 33.00 35.74
N GLU A 272 -87.10 34.11 36.42
CA GLU A 272 -88.12 35.05 36.90
C GLU A 272 -88.90 35.70 35.74
N GLU A 273 -88.20 36.15 34.70
CA GLU A 273 -88.84 36.77 33.53
C GLU A 273 -89.62 35.74 32.69
N ASN A 274 -89.14 34.50 32.60
CA ASN A 274 -89.82 33.43 31.86
C ASN A 274 -91.10 32.95 32.56
N THR A 275 -91.04 32.76 33.88
CA THR A 275 -92.19 32.25 34.68
C THR A 275 -93.14 33.36 35.14
N GLY A 276 -92.70 34.62 35.07
CA GLY A 276 -93.45 35.78 35.58
C GLY A 276 -93.52 35.85 37.10
N ARG A 277 -92.71 35.06 37.82
CA ARG A 277 -92.70 34.94 39.28
C ARG A 277 -91.34 35.40 39.84
N LYS A 278 -91.32 35.86 41.09
CA LYS A 278 -90.07 36.11 41.81
C LYS A 278 -89.57 34.82 42.43
N ALA A 279 -88.24 34.60 42.40
CA ALA A 279 -87.65 33.40 42.97
C ALA A 279 -87.86 33.42 44.49
N LEU A 280 -88.60 32.43 44.99
CA LEU A 280 -88.80 32.21 46.42
C LEU A 280 -87.47 31.87 47.09
N LEU A 281 -86.67 31.02 46.45
CA LEU A 281 -85.34 30.66 46.89
C LEU A 281 -84.34 30.80 45.74
N LYS A 282 -83.21 31.44 46.06
CA LYS A 282 -82.03 31.54 45.20
C LYS A 282 -80.92 30.78 45.90
N ILE A 283 -80.34 29.78 45.26
CA ILE A 283 -79.48 28.82 45.96
C ILE A 283 -78.13 28.71 45.25
N LEU A 284 -77.04 28.83 46.01
CA LEU A 284 -75.71 28.50 45.54
C LEU A 284 -75.19 27.35 46.38
N VAL A 285 -74.96 26.19 45.76
CA VAL A 285 -74.38 25.03 46.42
C VAL A 285 -72.91 24.92 46.03
N LEU A 286 -72.05 24.79 47.03
CA LEU A 286 -70.61 24.70 46.86
C LEU A 286 -70.08 23.50 47.66
N ALA A 287 -69.48 22.51 47.00
CA ALA A 287 -68.91 21.37 47.75
C ALA A 287 -67.75 21.81 48.64
N ASN A 288 -66.81 22.56 48.06
CA ASN A 288 -65.58 22.94 48.72
C ASN A 288 -65.00 24.22 48.12
N ALA A 289 -64.33 25.03 48.93
CA ALA A 289 -63.51 26.16 48.50
C ALA A 289 -62.55 26.55 49.62
N PRO A 290 -61.45 27.27 49.33
CA PRO A 290 -60.61 27.87 50.37
C PRO A 290 -61.44 28.76 51.32
N SER A 291 -61.06 28.81 52.60
CA SER A 291 -61.80 29.56 53.63
C SER A 291 -62.06 31.02 53.26
N GLU A 292 -61.08 31.69 52.65
CA GLU A 292 -61.22 33.07 52.17
C GLU A 292 -62.34 33.23 51.12
N VAL A 293 -62.46 32.28 50.19
CA VAL A 293 -63.50 32.29 49.16
C VAL A 293 -64.87 32.00 49.78
N VAL A 294 -64.93 31.11 50.77
CA VAL A 294 -66.14 30.82 51.53
C VAL A 294 -66.65 32.06 52.27
N GLU A 295 -65.76 32.78 52.98
CA GLU A 295 -66.11 34.02 53.68
C GLU A 295 -66.65 35.07 52.72
N TYR A 296 -65.97 35.27 51.59
CA TYR A 296 -66.43 36.18 50.54
C TYR A 296 -67.83 35.80 50.00
N LEU A 297 -68.06 34.52 49.71
CA LEU A 297 -69.34 34.04 49.22
C LEU A 297 -70.44 34.18 50.26
N ARG A 298 -70.16 33.97 51.56
CA ARG A 298 -71.12 34.20 52.64
C ARG A 298 -71.60 35.66 52.61
N ASP A 299 -70.67 36.60 52.59
CA ASP A 299 -70.98 38.04 52.55
C ASP A 299 -71.81 38.43 51.31
N GLU A 300 -71.39 37.99 50.11
CA GLU A 300 -72.06 38.35 48.87
C GLU A 300 -73.42 37.69 48.70
N CYS A 301 -73.53 36.40 49.02
CA CYS A 301 -74.81 35.69 48.96
C CYS A 301 -75.83 36.33 49.91
N SER A 302 -75.43 36.67 51.14
CA SER A 302 -76.30 37.37 52.09
C SER A 302 -76.78 38.73 51.56
N ARG A 303 -75.91 39.54 50.94
CA ARG A 303 -76.31 40.82 50.33
C ARG A 303 -77.34 40.65 49.21
N ARG A 304 -77.27 39.55 48.47
CA ARG A 304 -78.08 39.28 47.26
C ARG A 304 -79.33 38.44 47.54
N GLY A 305 -79.53 38.02 48.79
CA GLY A 305 -80.62 37.11 49.17
C GLY A 305 -80.46 35.71 48.57
N ILE A 306 -79.23 35.27 48.35
CA ILE A 306 -78.89 33.92 47.90
C ILE A 306 -78.56 33.09 49.14
N ARG A 307 -79.15 31.90 49.24
CA ARG A 307 -78.82 30.93 50.27
C ARG A 307 -77.62 30.11 49.80
N LEU A 308 -76.48 30.32 50.47
CA LEU A 308 -75.26 29.56 50.23
C LEU A 308 -75.31 28.25 51.04
N MET A 309 -75.07 27.12 50.38
CA MET A 309 -74.94 25.80 51.01
C MET A 309 -73.53 25.27 50.78
N ILE A 310 -72.84 24.86 51.84
CA ILE A 310 -71.46 24.41 51.76
C ILE A 310 -71.39 22.94 52.16
N GLY A 311 -70.75 22.11 51.34
CA GLY A 311 -70.73 20.64 51.52
C GLY A 311 -70.18 20.12 52.86
N ARG A 312 -69.51 20.96 53.66
CA ARG A 312 -69.03 20.61 55.02
C ARG A 312 -70.01 20.94 56.14
N GLU A 313 -71.03 21.76 55.88
CA GLU A 313 -72.02 22.24 56.85
C GLU A 313 -73.35 22.39 56.11
N LEU A 314 -74.20 21.35 56.10
CA LEU A 314 -75.63 21.50 55.76
C LEU A 314 -76.36 22.11 56.96
N GLU A 315 -75.86 23.24 57.45
CA GLU A 315 -76.54 24.06 58.45
C GLU A 315 -77.28 25.18 57.72
N LEU A 316 -78.57 25.29 57.99
CA LEU A 316 -79.40 26.38 57.52
C LEU A 316 -79.04 27.64 58.31
N VAL A 317 -78.22 28.50 57.72
CA VAL A 317 -78.05 29.86 58.23
C VAL A 317 -79.19 30.70 57.63
N THR A 318 -80.11 31.12 58.49
CA THR A 318 -81.31 31.92 58.15
C THR A 318 -80.99 33.36 57.81
#